data_AF-A0A915MS74-F1
#
_entry.id   AF-A0A915MS74-F1
#
_cell.length_a   1.000
_cell.length_b   1.000
_cell.length_c   1.000
_cell.angle_alpha   90.00
_cell.angle_beta   90.00
_cell.angle_gamma   90.00
#
_symmetry.space_group_name_H-M   'P 1'
#
loop_
_entity.id
_entity.type
_entity.pdbx_description
1 polymer ?
#
loop_
_entity_poly.entity_id
_entity_poly.type
_entity_poly.pdbx_seq_one_letter_code
_entity_poly.pdbx_strand_id
1 'polypeptide(L)'
;MSQYKSLFGGCRIPQRGKDKLALKTDSKHFVVARKGIFYSVYLFDEKGELLSPDNIYSSLHKILNSSSSYEKDESSFVGSLTTLYRATWADTRQELIDLNQQNLHSLNTLENALFLLCFDDLGSEDPC
;
A
#
# COMPACT_ATOMS: atom_id res chain seq x y z
N MET A 1 -23.54 -10.69 8.30
CA MET A 1 -22.65 -9.61 7.79
C MET A 1 -21.45 -9.32 8.71
N SER A 2 -20.93 -10.29 9.46
CA SER A 2 -19.80 -10.06 10.38
C SER A 2 -18.47 -9.74 9.67
N GLN A 3 -18.27 -10.26 8.45
CA GLN A 3 -17.03 -10.11 7.68
C GLN A 3 -16.86 -8.74 7.01
N TYR A 4 -17.94 -7.98 6.80
CA TYR A 4 -17.89 -6.67 6.13
C TYR A 4 -17.04 -5.65 6.88
N LYS A 5 -16.92 -5.82 8.20
CA LYS A 5 -16.08 -4.97 9.07
C LYS A 5 -14.59 -5.06 8.73
N SER A 6 -14.17 -6.09 7.99
CA SER A 6 -12.78 -6.33 7.63
C SER A 6 -12.45 -5.96 6.19
N LEU A 7 -13.40 -5.41 5.43
CA LEU A 7 -13.17 -5.01 4.03
C LEU A 7 -12.21 -3.82 3.92
N PHE A 8 -12.27 -2.89 4.87
CA PHE A 8 -11.44 -1.69 4.89
C PHE A 8 -10.55 -1.67 6.13
N GLY A 9 -9.33 -1.15 5.98
CA GLY A 9 -8.35 -1.06 7.06
C GLY A 9 -7.84 -2.41 7.53
N GLY A 10 -8.13 -3.48 6.80
CA GLY A 10 -7.68 -4.84 7.10
C GLY A 10 -6.39 -5.16 6.37
N CYS A 11 -5.40 -5.69 7.08
CA CYS A 11 -4.15 -6.18 6.48
C CYS A 11 -3.69 -7.49 7.12
N ARG A 12 -3.04 -8.36 6.34
CA ARG A 12 -2.47 -9.62 6.80
C ARG A 12 -0.97 -9.46 7.05
N ILE A 13 -0.60 -9.37 8.32
CA ILE A 13 0.80 -9.26 8.75
C ILE A 13 1.42 -10.66 8.81
N PRO A 14 2.52 -10.91 8.07
CA PRO A 14 3.22 -12.19 8.13
C PRO A 14 3.85 -12.40 9.52
N GLN A 15 3.73 -13.60 10.06
CA GLN A 15 4.39 -13.98 11.31
C GLN A 15 4.87 -15.42 11.24
N ARG A 16 5.91 -15.76 12.00
CA ARG A 16 6.35 -17.16 12.15
C ARG A 16 5.22 -18.00 12.75
N GLY A 17 4.96 -19.16 12.14
CA GLY A 17 3.91 -20.09 12.56
C GLY A 17 2.52 -19.73 12.03
N LYS A 18 1.97 -18.57 12.41
CA LYS A 18 0.64 -18.15 11.98
C LYS A 18 0.54 -16.63 11.82
N ASP A 19 0.09 -16.20 10.66
CA ASP A 19 -0.11 -14.79 10.35
C ASP A 19 -1.20 -14.13 11.20
N LYS A 20 -1.05 -12.82 11.37
CA LYS A 20 -2.01 -11.99 12.09
C LYS A 20 -2.84 -11.18 11.11
N LEU A 21 -4.16 -11.22 11.26
CA LEU A 21 -5.05 -10.25 10.64
C LEU A 21 -5.11 -9.02 11.54
N ALA A 22 -4.61 -7.89 11.05
CA ALA A 22 -4.71 -6.60 11.70
C ALA A 22 -5.89 -5.83 11.09
N LEU A 23 -6.62 -5.10 11.93
CA LEU A 23 -7.72 -4.24 11.51
C LEU A 23 -7.53 -2.86 12.13
N LYS A 24 -7.54 -1.84 11.29
CA LYS A 24 -7.45 -0.43 11.66
C LYS A 24 -8.77 0.25 11.30
N THR A 25 -9.58 0.54 12.31
CA THR A 25 -10.93 1.12 12.12
C THR A 25 -10.94 2.63 11.95
N ASP A 26 -9.86 3.30 12.35
CA ASP A 26 -9.66 4.75 12.37
C ASP A 26 -8.73 5.24 11.25
N SER A 27 -8.48 4.41 10.23
CA SER A 27 -7.67 4.81 9.09
C SER A 27 -8.36 5.90 8.27
N LYS A 28 -7.59 6.90 7.86
CA LYS A 28 -8.08 8.06 7.10
C LYS A 28 -7.49 8.16 5.69
N HIS A 29 -6.66 7.21 5.30
CA HIS A 29 -5.95 7.23 4.03
C HIS A 29 -6.06 5.90 3.31
N PHE A 30 -5.90 5.94 1.99
CA PHE A 30 -5.65 4.78 1.16
C PHE A 30 -4.26 4.91 0.54
N VAL A 31 -3.78 3.83 -0.05
CA VAL A 31 -2.49 3.83 -0.74
C VAL A 31 -2.71 3.60 -2.23
N VAL A 32 -1.91 4.29 -3.04
CA VAL A 32 -1.80 4.07 -4.48
C VAL A 32 -0.44 3.44 -4.77
N ALA A 33 -0.43 2.31 -5.45
CA ALA A 33 0.78 1.71 -6.02
C ALA A 33 0.89 2.08 -7.50
N ARG A 34 2.04 2.60 -7.92
CA ARG A 34 2.34 2.89 -9.33
C ARG A 34 3.81 2.68 -9.61
N LYS A 35 4.13 1.85 -10.61
CA LYS A 35 5.51 1.54 -11.04
C LYS A 35 6.43 1.14 -9.88
N GLY A 36 5.91 0.34 -8.94
CA GLY A 36 6.63 -0.12 -7.74
C GLY A 36 6.62 0.88 -6.56
N ILE A 37 6.28 2.14 -6.79
CA ILE A 37 6.25 3.17 -5.76
C ILE A 37 4.88 3.22 -5.08
N PHE A 38 4.87 3.39 -3.76
CA PHE A 38 3.67 3.54 -2.96
C PHE A 38 3.47 4.99 -2.50
N TYR A 39 2.25 5.50 -2.66
CA TYR A 39 1.85 6.85 -2.30
C TYR A 39 0.67 6.79 -1.34
N SER A 40 0.72 7.49 -0.21
CA SER A 40 -0.44 7.63 0.68
C SER A 40 -1.30 8.82 0.28
N VAL A 41 -2.62 8.62 0.26
CA VAL A 41 -3.60 9.66 -0.07
C VAL A 41 -4.67 9.69 1.02
N TYR A 42 -4.84 10.84 1.66
CA TYR A 42 -5.90 11.04 2.64
C TYR A 42 -7.27 11.12 1.94
N LEU A 43 -8.28 10.46 2.52
CA LEU A 43 -9.69 10.57 2.10
C LEU A 43 -10.47 11.55 2.95
N PHE A 44 -10.00 11.81 4.16
CA PHE A 44 -10.66 12.68 5.13
C PHE A 44 -9.76 13.87 5.45
N ASP A 45 -10.38 15.02 5.70
CA ASP A 45 -9.68 16.20 6.21
C ASP A 45 -9.37 16.09 7.72
N GLU A 46 -8.81 17.15 8.29
CA GLU A 46 -8.48 17.22 9.72
C GLU A 46 -9.74 17.15 10.61
N LYS A 47 -10.90 17.58 10.11
CA LYS A 47 -12.19 17.53 10.81
C LYS A 47 -12.87 16.16 10.69
N GLY A 48 -12.35 15.27 9.85
CA GLY A 48 -12.91 13.95 9.58
C GLY A 48 -13.99 13.95 8.51
N GLU A 49 -14.13 15.03 7.75
CA GLU A 49 -15.05 15.13 6.62
C GLU A 49 -14.39 14.55 5.36
N LEU A 50 -15.20 13.94 4.50
CA LEU A 50 -14.71 13.36 3.25
C LEU A 50 -14.23 14.48 2.31
N LEU A 51 -13.04 14.32 1.74
CA LEU A 51 -12.54 15.23 0.72
C LEU A 51 -13.45 15.20 -0.52
N SER A 52 -13.54 16.34 -1.21
CA SER A 52 -14.28 16.41 -2.47
C SER A 52 -13.68 15.47 -3.51
N PRO A 53 -14.51 14.92 -4.43
CA PRO A 53 -14.01 14.12 -5.54
C PRO A 53 -12.92 14.83 -6.35
N ASP A 54 -13.02 16.15 -6.53
CA ASP A 54 -12.03 16.95 -7.25
C ASP A 54 -10.66 16.98 -6.57
N ASN A 55 -10.62 16.99 -5.23
CA ASN A 55 -9.38 16.93 -4.46
C ASN A 55 -8.71 15.56 -4.54
N ILE A 56 -9.52 14.50 -4.48
CA ILE A 56 -9.04 13.13 -4.64
C ILE A 56 -8.52 12.93 -6.07
N TYR A 57 -9.29 13.37 -7.07
CA TYR A 57 -8.90 13.33 -8.48
C TYR A 57 -7.58 14.09 -8.70
N SER A 58 -7.45 15.29 -8.15
CA SER A 58 -6.21 16.08 -8.25
C SER A 58 -5.00 15.35 -7.64
N SER A 59 -5.19 14.65 -6.53
CA SER A 59 -4.13 13.84 -5.91
C SER A 59 -3.75 12.64 -6.78
N LEU A 60 -4.74 11.92 -7.30
CA LEU A 60 -4.52 10.79 -8.21
C LEU A 60 -3.86 11.25 -9.53
N HIS A 61 -4.29 12.39 -10.08
CA HIS A 61 -3.72 12.98 -11.28
C HIS A 61 -2.26 13.41 -11.06
N LYS A 62 -1.91 13.94 -9.89
CA LYS A 62 -0.50 14.20 -9.53
C LYS A 62 0.32 12.91 -9.48
N ILE A 63 -0.21 11.84 -8.89
CA ILE A 63 0.46 10.52 -8.85
C ILE A 63 0.59 9.93 -10.26
N LEU A 64 -0.39 10.16 -11.15
CA LEU A 64 -0.35 9.73 -12.56
C LEU A 64 0.62 10.56 -13.42
N ASN A 65 0.88 11.81 -13.06
CA ASN A 65 1.81 12.67 -13.78
C ASN A 65 3.16 12.80 -13.10
N SER A 66 3.36 12.19 -11.93
CA SER A 66 4.68 12.16 -11.31
C SER A 66 5.61 11.39 -12.22
N SER A 67 6.54 12.10 -12.86
CA SER A 67 7.71 11.51 -13.50
C SER A 67 8.53 10.90 -12.38
N SER A 68 8.39 9.59 -12.17
CA SER A 68 9.30 8.87 -11.30
C SER A 68 10.67 8.92 -11.97
N SER A 69 11.44 9.96 -11.67
CA SER A 69 12.88 10.04 -11.98
C SER A 69 13.68 8.99 -11.21
N TYR A 70 13.01 8.24 -10.33
CA TYR A 70 13.48 6.95 -9.85
C TYR A 70 13.67 6.07 -11.09
N GLU A 71 14.91 6.04 -11.57
CA GLU A 71 15.40 5.02 -12.48
C GLU A 71 14.91 3.65 -11.99
N LYS A 72 14.72 2.70 -12.90
CA LYS A 72 14.32 1.31 -12.62
C LYS A 72 15.37 0.61 -11.75
N ASP A 73 15.56 1.07 -10.53
CA ASP A 73 16.39 0.46 -9.53
C ASP A 73 15.57 -0.66 -8.89
N GLU A 74 16.18 -1.83 -8.76
CA GLU A 74 15.53 -3.05 -8.27
C GLU A 74 14.92 -2.86 -6.87
N SER A 75 15.44 -1.88 -6.12
CA SER A 75 14.92 -1.40 -4.83
C SER A 75 13.47 -0.88 -4.89
N SER A 76 12.95 -0.57 -6.07
CA SER A 76 11.60 -0.02 -6.26
C SER A 76 10.49 -1.07 -6.16
N PHE A 77 10.79 -2.36 -6.14
CA PHE A 77 9.79 -3.44 -6.21
C PHE A 77 9.56 -4.15 -4.87
N VAL A 78 9.62 -3.43 -3.74
CA VAL A 78 9.39 -3.97 -2.38
C VAL A 78 8.05 -4.71 -2.26
N GLY A 79 7.03 -4.31 -3.04
CA GLY A 79 5.74 -4.99 -3.08
C GLY A 79 5.81 -6.46 -3.49
N SER A 80 6.80 -6.86 -4.30
CA SER A 80 6.99 -8.25 -4.73
C SER A 80 7.30 -9.19 -3.57
N LEU A 81 7.91 -8.69 -2.49
CA LEU A 81 8.25 -9.51 -1.32
C LEU A 81 6.99 -10.09 -0.65
N THR A 82 5.83 -9.47 -0.85
CA THR A 82 4.55 -9.97 -0.33
C THR A 82 4.10 -11.28 -0.97
N THR A 83 4.67 -11.67 -2.13
CA THR A 83 4.37 -12.92 -2.83
C THR A 83 5.25 -14.09 -2.37
N LEU A 84 6.26 -13.84 -1.54
CA LEU A 84 7.13 -14.88 -0.99
C LEU A 84 6.35 -15.87 -0.11
N TYR A 85 6.94 -17.04 0.10
CA TYR A 85 6.40 -18.00 1.06
C TYR A 85 6.24 -17.35 2.45
N ARG A 86 5.17 -17.67 3.18
CA ARG A 86 4.76 -16.91 4.37
C ARG A 86 5.83 -16.87 5.47
N ALA A 87 6.56 -17.97 5.67
CA ALA A 87 7.65 -18.00 6.63
C ALA A 87 8.82 -17.11 6.18
N THR A 88 9.18 -17.17 4.89
CA THR A 88 10.23 -16.34 4.29
C THR A 88 9.85 -14.87 4.34
N TRP A 89 8.60 -14.51 4.01
CA TRP A 89 8.15 -13.13 4.10
C TRP A 89 8.15 -12.61 5.53
N ALA A 90 7.82 -13.46 6.52
CA ALA A 90 7.90 -13.08 7.93
C ALA A 90 9.35 -12.71 8.33
N ASP A 91 10.34 -13.45 7.86
CA ASP A 91 11.76 -13.15 8.10
C ASP A 91 12.21 -11.90 7.36
N THR A 92 11.99 -11.85 6.04
CA THR A 92 12.42 -10.73 5.20
C THR A 92 11.74 -9.42 5.63
N ARG A 93 10.49 -9.45 6.13
CA ARG A 93 9.84 -8.27 6.71
C ARG A 93 10.58 -7.79 7.96
N GLN A 94 11.03 -8.70 8.82
CA GLN A 94 11.80 -8.33 10.01
C GLN A 94 13.15 -7.74 9.62
N GLU A 95 13.85 -8.37 8.67
CA GLU A 95 15.11 -7.84 8.13
C GLU A 95 14.93 -6.43 7.54
N LEU A 96 13.86 -6.18 6.78
CA LEU A 96 13.53 -4.84 6.27
C LEU A 96 13.35 -3.81 7.39
N ILE A 97 12.70 -4.18 8.48
CA ILE A 97 12.49 -3.30 9.64
C ILE A 97 13.82 -3.02 10.35
N ASP A 98 14.65 -4.04 10.51
CA ASP A 98 15.93 -3.95 11.22
C ASP A 98 16.95 -3.11 10.44
N LEU A 99 16.86 -3.10 9.10
CA LEU A 99 17.70 -2.26 8.23
C LEU A 99 17.46 -0.75 8.43
N ASN A 100 16.20 -0.33 8.61
CA ASN A 100 15.86 1.08 8.77
C ASN A 100 14.49 1.28 9.44
N GLN A 101 14.43 2.10 10.49
CA GLN A 101 13.17 2.48 11.14
C GLN A 101 12.17 3.18 10.21
N GLN A 102 12.64 3.82 9.14
CA GLN A 102 11.77 4.39 8.12
C GLN A 102 10.98 3.33 7.36
N ASN A 103 11.51 2.11 7.22
CA ASN A 103 10.79 0.98 6.60
C ASN A 103 9.63 0.54 7.50
N LEU A 104 9.82 0.53 8.82
CA LEU A 104 8.73 0.27 9.75
C LEU A 104 7.62 1.31 9.63
N HIS A 105 7.96 2.60 9.54
CA HIS A 105 6.97 3.66 9.33
C HIS A 105 6.23 3.51 7.99
N SER A 106 6.94 3.17 6.92
CA SER A 106 6.37 2.96 5.59
C SER A 106 5.46 1.74 5.55
N LEU A 107 5.88 0.61 6.14
CA LEU A 107 5.08 -0.60 6.30
C LEU A 107 3.83 -0.32 7.15
N ASN A 108 3.96 0.40 8.27
CA ASN A 108 2.80 0.79 9.07
C ASN A 108 1.83 1.65 8.28
N THR A 109 2.31 2.55 7.41
CA THR A 109 1.46 3.37 6.55
C THR A 109 0.69 2.52 5.55
N LEU A 110 1.34 1.49 4.97
CA LEU A 110 0.72 0.51 4.07
C LEU A 110 -0.30 -0.39 4.78
N GLU A 111 0.11 -1.00 5.90
CA GLU A 111 -0.67 -1.98 6.65
C GLU A 111 -1.91 -1.36 7.31
N ASN A 112 -1.88 -0.05 7.60
CA ASN A 112 -3.01 0.68 8.16
C ASN A 112 -3.87 1.39 7.11
N ALA A 113 -3.59 1.26 5.81
CA ALA A 113 -4.40 1.89 4.77
C ALA A 113 -5.81 1.29 4.69
N LEU A 114 -6.81 2.09 4.30
CA LEU A 114 -8.17 1.61 4.07
C LEU A 114 -8.24 0.54 2.98
N PHE A 115 -7.52 0.77 1.89
CA PHE A 115 -7.36 -0.15 0.77
C PHE A 115 -6.12 0.25 -0.06
N LEU A 116 -5.75 -0.61 -1.01
CA LEU A 116 -4.70 -0.37 -2.01
C LEU A 116 -5.32 -0.20 -3.39
N LEU A 117 -4.94 0.86 -4.10
CA LEU A 117 -5.29 1.11 -5.50
C LEU A 117 -4.05 0.95 -6.37
N CYS A 118 -4.09 0.10 -7.39
CA CYS A 118 -2.96 -0.11 -8.31
C CYS A 118 -3.21 0.65 -9.62
N PHE A 119 -2.23 1.47 -10.03
CA PHE A 119 -2.17 2.12 -11.34
C PHE A 119 -1.15 1.40 -12.20
N ASP A 120 -1.64 0.43 -12.96
CA ASP A 120 -0.86 -0.36 -13.91
C ASP A 120 -0.93 0.27 -15.31
N ASP A 121 0.18 0.22 -16.03
CA ASP A 121 0.23 0.61 -17.44
C ASP A 121 -0.33 -0.53 -18.30
N LEU A 122 -1.16 -0.22 -19.29
CA LEU A 122 -1.64 -1.19 -20.28
C LEU A 122 -0.47 -1.58 -21.18
N GLY A 123 0.21 -2.67 -20.84
CA GLY A 123 1.36 -3.19 -21.58
C GLY A 123 1.07 -4.41 -22.46
N SER A 124 -0.20 -4.81 -22.61
CA SER A 124 -0.54 -5.94 -23.48
C SER A 124 -0.78 -5.47 -24.91
N GLU A 125 0.06 -5.93 -25.82
CA GLU A 125 -0.20 -5.96 -27.26
C GLU A 125 -0.78 -7.33 -27.68
N ASP A 126 -1.44 -8.04 -26.77
CA ASP A 126 -2.07 -9.32 -27.12
C ASP A 126 -3.25 -9.04 -28.04
N PRO A 127 -3.22 -9.49 -29.32
CA PRO A 127 -4.40 -9.41 -30.16
C PRO A 127 -5.46 -10.36 -29.60
N CYS A 128 -6.63 -9.82 -29.29
CA CYS A 128 -7.83 -10.60 -28.97
C CYS A 128 -8.14 -11.65 -30.04
#